data_AF-X0USB6-F1
#
_entry.id   AF-X0USB6-F1
#
_cell.length_a   1.000
_cell.length_b   1.000
_cell.length_c   1.000
_cell.angle_alpha   90.00
_cell.angle_beta   90.00
_cell.angle_gamma   90.00
#
_symmetry.space_group_name_H-M   'P 1'
#
loop_
_entity.id
_entity.type
_entity.pdbx_description
1 polymer ?
#
loop_
_entity_poly.entity_id
_entity_poly.type
_entity_poly.pdbx_seq_one_letter_code
_entity_poly.pdbx_strand_id
1 'polypeptide(L)'
;DYSFLLPSTNDRVPCVYLENYRVVNHDPEDPIYVNNRNPITPTDARITTYPDGKLNPEAMTYYKSSHGHNSSVINGIGRIGYMAGGKAALWNDETMADEFIKQTEKYIKSHKDKPFFLYFSSQDIHCPRTPHPRFRGKSQLGYRGDAMVQFDWSTGQIMRILEENGLADNTIVIFSSDNGPVYDDGYDDGTTVKRSTADNDRGHFAAGPYRGGKYQIYEGGTRVPFLIRWPTRIKPGKSDALVSQVDLLASFADLLDIELTKD
;
A
#
# COMPACT_ATOMS: atom_id res chain seq x y z
N ASP A 1 6.60 18.47 -10.53
CA ASP A 1 6.13 17.53 -9.49
C ASP A 1 6.87 16.21 -9.60
N TYR A 2 7.18 15.58 -8.46
CA TYR A 2 7.92 14.31 -8.37
C TYR A 2 6.97 13.20 -7.91
N SER A 3 7.09 11.99 -8.46
CA SER A 3 6.34 10.82 -7.99
C SER A 3 7.17 9.55 -8.03
N PHE A 4 6.99 8.70 -7.01
CA PHE A 4 7.48 7.33 -6.96
C PHE A 4 6.33 6.43 -6.48
N LEU A 5 5.80 5.59 -7.37
CA LEU A 5 4.49 4.96 -7.22
C LEU A 5 4.53 3.48 -7.62
N LEU A 6 3.56 2.71 -7.14
CA LEU A 6 3.14 1.49 -7.82
C LEU A 6 1.96 1.82 -8.78
N PRO A 7 1.80 1.11 -9.91
CA PRO A 7 0.75 1.42 -10.89
C PRO A 7 -0.70 1.29 -10.38
N SER A 8 -0.94 0.33 -9.48
CA SER A 8 -2.26 0.06 -8.90
C SER A 8 -2.10 -0.46 -7.47
N THR A 9 -2.24 -1.76 -7.25
CA THR A 9 -2.03 -2.45 -5.97
C THR A 9 -0.98 -3.55 -6.14
N ASN A 10 -0.32 -3.96 -5.05
CA ASN A 10 0.78 -4.93 -5.12
C ASN A 10 0.33 -6.35 -5.52
N ASP A 11 -0.95 -6.70 -5.42
CA ASP A 11 -1.54 -7.93 -5.94
C ASP A 11 -1.81 -7.91 -7.46
N ARG A 12 -1.62 -6.78 -8.15
CA ARG A 12 -1.87 -6.63 -9.60
C ARG A 12 -0.58 -6.49 -10.41
N VAL A 13 -0.61 -6.98 -11.64
CA VAL A 13 0.43 -6.70 -12.63
C VAL A 13 0.23 -5.30 -13.26
N PRO A 14 1.31 -4.63 -13.72
CA PRO A 14 2.71 -5.05 -13.65
C PRO A 14 3.31 -4.77 -12.25
N CYS A 15 4.12 -5.71 -11.77
CA CYS A 15 4.76 -5.63 -10.45
C CYS A 15 6.06 -4.81 -10.48
N VAL A 16 5.96 -3.54 -10.88
CA VAL A 16 7.09 -2.62 -11.08
C VAL A 16 6.84 -1.29 -10.37
N TYR A 17 7.90 -0.54 -10.09
CA TYR A 17 7.77 0.85 -9.67
C TYR A 17 7.74 1.81 -10.86
N LEU A 18 7.05 2.93 -10.69
CA LEU A 18 7.10 4.08 -11.59
C LEU A 18 7.78 5.25 -10.88
N GLU A 19 8.83 5.81 -11.48
CA GLU A 19 9.41 7.08 -11.09
C GLU A 19 9.09 8.12 -12.16
N ASN A 20 8.32 9.15 -11.81
CA ASN A 20 7.81 10.16 -12.74
C ASN A 20 7.20 9.55 -14.00
N TYR A 21 6.33 8.55 -13.80
CA TYR A 21 5.62 7.79 -14.85
C TYR A 21 6.52 6.95 -15.77
N ARG A 22 7.79 6.72 -15.39
CA ARG A 22 8.70 5.81 -16.10
C ARG A 22 8.99 4.59 -15.25
N VAL A 23 8.98 3.42 -15.89
CA VAL A 23 9.30 2.16 -15.20
C VAL A 23 10.75 2.18 -14.73
N VAL A 24 10.93 1.97 -13.43
CA VAL A 24 12.25 1.89 -12.81
C VAL A 24 12.96 0.62 -13.31
N ASN A 25 14.22 0.75 -13.72
CA ASN A 25 15.04 -0.34 -14.30
C ASN A 25 14.41 -1.01 -15.53
N HIS A 26 13.68 -0.25 -16.36
CA HIS A 26 13.15 -0.76 -17.62
C HIS A 26 14.28 -1.19 -18.58
N ASP A 27 14.18 -2.41 -19.08
CA ASP A 27 15.06 -2.95 -20.13
C ASP A 27 14.32 -2.94 -21.48
N PRO A 28 14.75 -2.14 -22.48
CA PRO A 28 14.14 -2.13 -23.81
C PRO A 28 14.19 -3.48 -24.55
N GLU A 29 15.13 -4.37 -24.20
CA GLU A 29 15.25 -5.70 -24.81
C GLU A 29 14.30 -6.74 -24.17
N ASP A 30 13.70 -6.40 -23.01
CA ASP A 30 12.67 -7.21 -22.32
C ASP A 30 11.41 -6.35 -22.02
N PRO A 31 10.70 -5.86 -23.06
CA PRO A 31 9.60 -4.92 -22.89
C PRO A 31 8.42 -5.52 -22.10
N ILE A 32 7.73 -4.66 -21.34
CA ILE A 32 6.59 -5.07 -20.50
C ILE A 32 5.30 -5.14 -21.32
N TYR A 33 4.60 -6.27 -21.21
CA TYR A 33 3.24 -6.46 -21.70
C TYR A 33 2.31 -6.78 -20.55
N VAL A 34 1.09 -6.23 -20.57
CA VAL A 34 0.06 -6.45 -19.54
C VAL A 34 -1.30 -6.74 -20.18
N ASN A 35 -2.01 -7.73 -19.66
CA ASN A 35 -3.34 -8.10 -20.09
C ASN A 35 -4.20 -8.58 -18.90
N ASN A 36 -5.36 -7.97 -18.71
CA ASN A 36 -6.22 -8.27 -17.55
C ASN A 36 -7.04 -9.55 -17.70
N ARG A 37 -7.13 -10.13 -18.90
CA ARG A 37 -8.08 -11.23 -19.20
C ARG A 37 -7.40 -12.52 -19.61
N ASN A 38 -6.41 -12.44 -20.49
CA ASN A 38 -5.83 -13.60 -21.15
C ASN A 38 -4.31 -13.69 -20.92
N PRO A 39 -3.75 -14.90 -20.82
CA PRO A 39 -2.30 -15.12 -20.81
C PRO A 39 -1.62 -14.45 -22.00
N ILE A 40 -0.39 -14.00 -21.78
CA ILE A 40 0.45 -13.40 -22.82
C ILE A 40 1.44 -14.46 -23.27
N THR A 41 1.48 -14.72 -24.57
CA THR A 41 2.50 -15.57 -25.21
C THR A 41 3.35 -14.68 -26.11
N PRO A 42 4.51 -14.21 -25.62
CA PRO A 42 5.42 -13.41 -26.44
C PRO A 42 5.90 -14.19 -27.66
N THR A 43 5.99 -13.53 -28.81
CA THR A 43 6.55 -14.12 -30.04
C THR A 43 8.07 -14.06 -30.07
N ASP A 44 8.68 -13.13 -29.33
CA ASP A 44 10.12 -13.01 -29.17
C ASP A 44 10.59 -13.80 -27.96
N ALA A 45 11.50 -14.75 -28.18
CA ALA A 45 12.03 -15.64 -27.14
C ALA A 45 12.88 -14.92 -26.08
N ARG A 46 13.28 -13.67 -26.33
CA ARG A 46 14.01 -12.84 -25.36
C ARG A 46 13.10 -12.31 -24.26
N ILE A 47 11.80 -12.20 -24.53
CA ILE A 47 10.83 -11.65 -23.58
C ILE A 47 10.61 -12.64 -22.44
N THR A 48 10.80 -12.18 -21.21
CA THR A 48 10.59 -13.00 -20.02
C THR A 48 9.14 -13.46 -19.92
N THR A 49 8.93 -14.76 -19.67
CA THR A 49 7.61 -15.33 -19.37
C THR A 49 7.50 -15.69 -17.90
N TYR A 50 6.29 -15.61 -17.37
CA TYR A 50 5.98 -15.95 -15.97
C TYR A 50 4.97 -17.09 -15.93
N PRO A 51 5.06 -18.01 -14.95
CA PRO A 51 4.09 -19.10 -14.81
C PRO A 51 2.67 -18.56 -14.66
N ASP A 52 1.71 -19.27 -15.27
CA ASP A 52 0.29 -19.07 -15.00
C ASP A 52 -0.07 -19.89 -13.75
N GLY A 53 -0.44 -19.23 -12.67
CA GLY A 53 -0.77 -19.86 -11.39
C GLY A 53 -2.04 -20.72 -11.42
N LYS A 54 -2.92 -20.58 -12.42
CA LYS A 54 -4.06 -21.49 -12.62
C LYS A 54 -3.60 -22.83 -13.18
N LEU A 55 -2.61 -22.80 -14.06
CA LEU A 55 -2.07 -23.99 -14.72
C LEU A 55 -0.92 -24.63 -13.92
N ASN A 56 -0.18 -23.82 -13.17
CA ASN A 56 1.04 -24.20 -12.43
C ASN A 56 0.92 -23.73 -10.97
N PRO A 57 -0.04 -24.26 -10.19
CA PRO A 57 -0.26 -23.81 -8.81
C PRO A 57 0.95 -24.01 -7.89
N GLU A 58 1.83 -24.97 -8.20
CA GLU A 58 3.09 -25.22 -7.52
C GLU A 58 4.11 -24.07 -7.66
N ALA A 59 3.96 -23.21 -8.67
CA ALA A 59 4.81 -22.02 -8.83
C ALA A 59 4.51 -20.95 -7.77
N MET A 60 3.33 -20.99 -7.13
CA MET A 60 2.95 -20.06 -6.06
C MET A 60 3.59 -20.46 -4.72
N THR A 61 4.92 -20.33 -4.65
CA THR A 61 5.74 -20.81 -3.53
C THR A 61 5.69 -19.94 -2.28
N TYR A 62 5.26 -18.68 -2.37
CA TYR A 62 5.18 -17.76 -1.23
C TYR A 62 3.80 -17.83 -0.58
N TYR A 63 2.74 -17.67 -1.38
CA TYR A 63 1.35 -17.78 -0.94
C TYR A 63 0.57 -18.70 -1.85
N LYS A 64 -0.21 -19.60 -1.26
CA LYS A 64 -1.31 -20.22 -1.99
C LYS A 64 -2.43 -19.19 -2.16
N SER A 65 -3.10 -19.21 -3.30
CA SER A 65 -4.32 -18.45 -3.52
C SER A 65 -5.47 -19.04 -2.68
N SER A 66 -6.20 -18.17 -1.96
CA SER A 66 -7.48 -18.54 -1.32
C SER A 66 -8.65 -18.35 -2.30
N HIS A 67 -8.60 -17.29 -3.11
CA HIS A 67 -9.52 -17.02 -4.21
C HIS A 67 -8.90 -16.04 -5.23
N GLY A 68 -9.13 -16.26 -6.52
CA GLY A 68 -8.54 -15.40 -7.56
C GLY A 68 -7.01 -15.45 -7.51
N HIS A 69 -6.33 -14.31 -7.74
CA HIS A 69 -4.89 -14.14 -7.45
C HIS A 69 -3.97 -15.27 -7.93
N ASN A 70 -4.26 -15.81 -9.11
CA ASN A 70 -3.60 -16.99 -9.66
C ASN A 70 -3.29 -16.83 -11.15
N SER A 71 -3.14 -15.59 -11.64
CA SER A 71 -2.71 -15.35 -13.03
C SER A 71 -1.17 -15.39 -13.09
N SER A 72 -0.46 -14.37 -13.58
CA SER A 72 1.02 -14.40 -13.58
C SER A 72 1.57 -14.56 -12.15
N VAL A 73 2.50 -15.50 -11.99
CA VAL A 73 3.19 -15.75 -10.71
C VAL A 73 4.51 -14.98 -10.67
N ILE A 74 4.57 -13.96 -9.80
CA ILE A 74 5.72 -13.08 -9.62
C ILE A 74 6.23 -13.23 -8.20
N ASN A 75 7.53 -13.53 -8.03
CA ASN A 75 8.18 -13.77 -6.74
C ASN A 75 7.51 -14.88 -5.92
N GLY A 76 6.98 -15.91 -6.58
CA GLY A 76 6.25 -17.00 -5.93
C GLY A 76 4.84 -16.62 -5.48
N ILE A 77 4.30 -15.48 -5.92
CA ILE A 77 2.97 -14.99 -5.57
C ILE A 77 2.15 -14.84 -6.85
N GLY A 78 1.00 -15.52 -6.92
CA GLY A 78 0.04 -15.32 -8.01
C GLY A 78 -0.60 -13.93 -7.95
N ARG A 79 -0.72 -13.26 -9.10
CA ARG A 79 -1.26 -11.90 -9.21
C ARG A 79 -2.62 -11.89 -9.91
N ILE A 80 -3.29 -10.74 -9.87
CA ILE A 80 -4.41 -10.41 -10.75
C ILE A 80 -3.85 -9.87 -12.06
N GLY A 81 -4.25 -10.49 -13.17
CA GLY A 81 -3.82 -10.13 -14.53
C GLY A 81 -2.55 -10.86 -14.96
N TYR A 82 -2.28 -10.81 -16.26
CA TYR A 82 -1.13 -11.46 -16.89
C TYR A 82 -0.12 -10.42 -17.34
N MET A 83 1.15 -10.71 -17.11
CA MET A 83 2.26 -9.93 -17.66
C MET A 83 3.32 -10.80 -18.31
N ALA A 84 4.11 -10.19 -19.19
CA ALA A 84 5.35 -10.71 -19.74
C ALA A 84 6.39 -9.57 -19.77
N GLY A 85 7.66 -9.94 -19.75
CA GLY A 85 8.81 -9.06 -19.75
C GLY A 85 9.05 -8.28 -18.46
N GLY A 86 9.94 -7.29 -18.53
CA GLY A 86 10.31 -6.39 -17.43
C GLY A 86 11.00 -7.08 -16.26
N LYS A 87 11.75 -8.15 -16.47
CA LYS A 87 12.35 -8.93 -15.37
C LYS A 87 13.25 -8.08 -14.46
N ALA A 88 14.04 -7.19 -15.05
CA ALA A 88 14.93 -6.27 -14.33
C ALA A 88 14.18 -5.17 -13.55
N ALA A 89 12.92 -4.91 -13.92
CA ALA A 89 12.07 -3.87 -13.33
C ALA A 89 11.19 -4.38 -12.19
N LEU A 90 11.12 -5.70 -11.97
CA LEU A 90 10.28 -6.27 -10.92
C LEU A 90 10.71 -5.75 -9.54
N TRP A 91 9.74 -5.34 -8.73
CA TRP A 91 10.00 -5.05 -7.32
C TRP A 91 10.31 -6.33 -6.54
N ASN A 92 10.83 -6.14 -5.32
CA ASN A 92 10.81 -7.17 -4.28
C ASN A 92 9.72 -6.83 -3.27
N ASP A 93 8.71 -7.70 -3.18
CA ASP A 93 7.54 -7.54 -2.31
C ASP A 93 7.96 -7.36 -0.82
N GLU A 94 9.01 -8.07 -0.38
CA GLU A 94 9.48 -8.04 1.01
C GLU A 94 10.15 -6.71 1.42
N THR A 95 10.53 -5.88 0.46
CA THR A 95 11.29 -4.64 0.69
C THR A 95 10.53 -3.38 0.29
N MET A 96 9.24 -3.48 -0.08
CA MET A 96 8.50 -2.32 -0.60
C MET A 96 8.39 -1.19 0.43
N ALA A 97 8.15 -1.50 1.70
CA ALA A 97 8.11 -0.50 2.77
C ALA A 97 9.43 0.26 2.88
N ASP A 98 10.58 -0.44 2.85
CA ASP A 98 11.90 0.19 2.88
C ASP A 98 12.14 1.11 1.68
N GLU A 99 11.79 0.66 0.48
CA GLU A 99 11.98 1.48 -0.72
C GLU A 99 11.10 2.74 -0.65
N PHE A 100 9.84 2.66 -0.22
CA PHE A 100 9.00 3.84 -0.04
C PHE A 100 9.50 4.80 1.04
N ILE A 101 10.05 4.28 2.15
CA ILE A 101 10.67 5.13 3.18
C ILE A 101 11.93 5.81 2.66
N LYS A 102 12.78 5.10 1.93
CA LYS A 102 13.97 5.66 1.28
C LYS A 102 13.62 6.77 0.29
N GLN A 103 12.56 6.61 -0.49
CA GLN A 103 12.11 7.65 -1.43
C GLN A 103 11.47 8.84 -0.71
N THR A 104 10.74 8.59 0.37
CA THR A 104 10.22 9.64 1.27
C THR A 104 11.37 10.47 1.88
N GLU A 105 12.41 9.81 2.37
CA GLU A 105 13.58 10.49 2.93
C GLU A 105 14.27 11.39 1.91
N LYS A 106 14.48 10.90 0.68
CA LYS A 106 15.04 11.71 -0.42
C LYS A 106 14.16 12.91 -0.75
N TYR A 107 12.85 12.71 -0.82
CA TYR A 107 11.89 13.78 -1.12
C TYR A 107 11.94 14.88 -0.05
N ILE A 108 11.81 14.51 1.23
CA ILE A 108 11.84 15.47 2.34
C ILE A 108 13.18 16.21 2.39
N LYS A 109 14.31 15.50 2.30
CA LYS A 109 15.64 16.13 2.32
C LYS A 109 15.87 17.11 1.18
N SER A 110 15.35 16.83 -0.02
CA SER A 110 15.47 17.72 -1.18
C SER A 110 14.50 18.91 -1.16
N HIS A 111 13.48 18.87 -0.28
CA HIS A 111 12.45 19.90 -0.16
C HIS A 111 12.49 20.66 1.18
N LYS A 112 13.43 20.34 2.08
CA LYS A 112 13.45 20.87 3.46
C LYS A 112 13.42 22.40 3.59
N ASP A 113 13.92 23.12 2.59
CA ASP A 113 14.05 24.59 2.62
C ASP A 113 12.84 25.31 1.96
N LYS A 114 11.79 24.58 1.59
CA LYS A 114 10.55 25.11 0.98
C LYS A 114 9.32 24.35 1.48
N PRO A 115 8.12 24.96 1.45
CA PRO A 115 6.88 24.22 1.69
C PRO A 115 6.77 23.03 0.74
N PHE A 116 6.29 21.89 1.25
CA PHE A 116 6.08 20.69 0.45
C PHE A 116 4.77 20.00 0.82
N PHE A 117 4.27 19.20 -0.12
CA PHE A 117 3.15 18.29 0.09
C PHE A 117 3.61 16.88 -0.28
N LEU A 118 3.52 15.97 0.68
CA LEU A 118 3.83 14.55 0.48
C LEU A 118 2.56 13.74 0.68
N TYR A 119 2.11 13.08 -0.39
CA TYR A 119 1.10 12.03 -0.31
C TYR A 119 1.81 10.67 -0.25
N PHE A 120 1.83 10.05 0.94
CA PHE A 120 2.41 8.73 1.16
C PHE A 120 1.30 7.68 1.23
N SER A 121 1.18 6.85 0.19
CA SER A 121 0.24 5.73 0.12
C SER A 121 0.98 4.40 0.32
N SER A 122 1.02 3.91 1.55
CA SER A 122 1.63 2.62 1.88
C SER A 122 0.96 1.46 1.13
N GLN A 123 1.74 0.43 0.78
CA GLN A 123 1.16 -0.85 0.37
C GLN A 123 0.62 -1.65 1.57
N ASP A 124 1.20 -1.46 2.76
CA ASP A 124 0.70 -2.11 3.97
C ASP A 124 -0.64 -1.49 4.40
N ILE A 125 -1.65 -2.26 4.80
CA ILE A 125 -1.65 -3.72 5.04
C ILE A 125 -2.38 -4.53 3.95
N HIS A 126 -2.42 -4.01 2.71
CA HIS A 126 -3.07 -4.67 1.58
C HIS A 126 -2.40 -6.00 1.23
N CYS A 127 -3.15 -6.92 0.63
CA CYS A 127 -2.60 -8.19 0.16
C CYS A 127 -1.80 -8.02 -1.16
N PRO A 128 -0.84 -8.90 -1.46
CA PRO A 128 -0.23 -9.90 -0.58
C PRO A 128 0.59 -9.23 0.53
N ARG A 129 0.28 -9.53 1.80
CA ARG A 129 1.03 -8.97 2.95
C ARG A 129 2.40 -9.61 3.00
N THR A 130 3.43 -8.91 2.56
CA THR A 130 4.80 -9.46 2.44
C THR A 130 5.74 -8.68 3.34
N PRO A 131 5.53 -8.69 4.68
CA PRO A 131 6.38 -7.95 5.58
C PRO A 131 7.83 -8.41 5.43
N HIS A 132 8.73 -7.45 5.51
CA HIS A 132 10.16 -7.66 5.53
C HIS A 132 10.50 -8.73 6.58
N PRO A 133 11.49 -9.61 6.35
CA PRO A 133 11.86 -10.67 7.28
C PRO A 133 12.06 -10.23 8.74
N ARG A 134 12.40 -8.96 8.96
CA ARG A 134 12.59 -8.36 10.30
C ARG A 134 11.29 -8.22 11.11
N PHE A 135 10.13 -8.22 10.46
CA PHE A 135 8.81 -8.10 11.09
C PHE A 135 8.03 -9.41 11.14
N ARG A 136 8.53 -10.48 10.53
CA ARG A 136 7.86 -11.79 10.55
C ARG A 136 7.81 -12.38 11.95
N GLY A 137 6.66 -12.90 12.33
CA GLY A 137 6.40 -13.49 13.64
C GLY A 137 6.46 -12.48 14.79
N LYS A 138 6.32 -11.17 14.50
CA LYS A 138 6.29 -10.13 15.54
C LYS A 138 4.89 -9.90 16.09
N SER A 139 3.87 -10.45 15.43
CA SER A 139 2.48 -10.42 15.88
C SER A 139 1.91 -11.84 16.05
N GLN A 140 0.79 -11.93 16.76
CA GLN A 140 0.01 -13.18 16.89
C GLN A 140 -1.00 -13.36 15.74
N LEU A 141 -1.04 -12.45 14.76
CA LEU A 141 -2.06 -12.40 13.70
C LEU A 141 -1.50 -12.80 12.33
N GLY A 142 -0.39 -13.56 12.32
CA GLY A 142 0.28 -13.95 11.08
C GLY A 142 0.78 -12.75 10.27
N TYR A 143 0.85 -12.89 8.95
CA TYR A 143 1.38 -11.87 8.06
C TYR A 143 0.57 -10.57 8.08
N ARG A 144 -0.75 -10.65 8.34
CA ARG A 144 -1.60 -9.47 8.50
C ARG A 144 -1.15 -8.59 9.67
N GLY A 145 -0.91 -9.16 10.84
CA GLY A 145 -0.43 -8.39 12.00
C GLY A 145 1.02 -7.94 11.84
N ASP A 146 1.86 -8.76 11.20
CA ASP A 146 3.26 -8.40 10.94
C ASP A 146 3.35 -7.19 9.98
N ALA A 147 2.46 -7.11 8.98
CA ALA A 147 2.31 -5.94 8.13
C ALA A 147 1.82 -4.71 8.91
N MET A 148 0.96 -4.87 9.92
CA MET A 148 0.56 -3.77 10.80
C MET A 148 1.77 -3.22 11.59
N VAL A 149 2.63 -4.11 12.11
CA VAL A 149 3.89 -3.72 12.79
C VAL A 149 4.84 -3.02 11.81
N GLN A 150 4.95 -3.50 10.58
CA GLN A 150 5.75 -2.84 9.54
C GLN A 150 5.22 -1.44 9.17
N PHE A 151 3.90 -1.28 9.12
CA PHE A 151 3.29 0.01 8.83
C PHE A 151 3.48 1.02 9.98
N ASP A 152 3.38 0.57 11.23
CA ASP A 152 3.73 1.37 12.41
C ASP A 152 5.19 1.81 12.35
N TRP A 153 6.13 0.90 12.04
CA TRP A 153 7.54 1.24 11.83
C TRP A 153 7.72 2.27 10.71
N SER A 154 7.02 2.10 9.58
CA SER A 154 7.10 3.01 8.43
C SER A 154 6.64 4.42 8.83
N THR A 155 5.53 4.51 9.57
CA THR A 155 5.04 5.78 10.14
C THR A 155 6.08 6.41 11.06
N GLY A 156 6.70 5.61 11.94
CA GLY A 156 7.78 6.05 12.81
C GLY A 156 9.01 6.55 12.04
N GLN A 157 9.36 5.93 10.91
CA GLN A 157 10.45 6.41 10.06
C GLN A 157 10.16 7.77 9.44
N ILE A 158 8.93 8.00 8.96
CA ILE A 158 8.53 9.31 8.42
C ILE A 158 8.64 10.38 9.50
N MET A 159 8.16 10.10 10.72
CA MET A 159 8.27 11.02 11.84
C MET A 159 9.73 11.31 12.20
N ARG A 160 10.58 10.29 12.27
CA ARG A 160 12.03 10.44 12.49
C ARG A 160 12.68 11.31 11.43
N ILE A 161 12.37 11.10 10.15
CA ILE A 161 12.90 11.91 9.05
C ILE A 161 12.50 13.39 9.22
N LEU A 162 11.25 13.68 9.60
CA LEU A 162 10.82 15.06 9.87
C LEU A 162 11.58 15.67 11.06
N GLU A 163 11.78 14.91 12.14
CA GLU A 163 12.52 15.36 13.33
C GLU A 163 13.99 15.64 13.03
N GLU A 164 14.68 14.71 12.36
CA GLU A 164 16.10 14.83 12.00
C GLU A 164 16.38 16.02 11.07
N ASN A 165 15.37 16.48 10.32
CA ASN A 165 15.47 17.64 9.44
C ASN A 165 14.89 18.93 10.06
N GLY A 166 14.46 18.90 11.32
CA GLY A 166 13.91 20.08 12.01
C GLY A 166 12.54 20.54 11.50
N LEU A 167 11.78 19.65 10.85
CA LEU A 167 10.51 19.96 10.19
C LEU A 167 9.28 19.54 11.02
N ALA A 168 9.47 18.73 12.05
CA ALA A 168 8.39 18.06 12.76
C ALA A 168 7.34 19.00 13.41
N ASP A 169 7.74 20.18 13.87
CA ASP A 169 6.86 21.08 14.63
C ASP A 169 5.89 21.88 13.74
N ASN A 170 6.31 22.21 12.52
CA ASN A 170 5.52 22.98 11.55
C ASN A 170 5.12 22.18 10.31
N THR A 171 5.03 20.85 10.45
CA THR A 171 4.45 19.96 9.44
C THR A 171 3.10 19.46 9.94
N ILE A 172 2.06 19.56 9.10
CA ILE A 172 0.78 18.89 9.33
C ILE A 172 0.94 17.44 8.86
N VAL A 173 0.90 16.50 9.80
CA VAL A 173 0.89 15.06 9.48
C VAL A 173 -0.51 14.53 9.70
N ILE A 174 -1.11 13.99 8.64
CA ILE A 174 -2.39 13.28 8.68
C ILE A 174 -2.13 11.79 8.49
N PHE A 175 -2.60 10.98 9.42
CA PHE A 175 -2.59 9.52 9.31
C PHE A 175 -4.02 9.01 9.16
N SER A 176 -4.28 8.25 8.10
CA SER A 176 -5.58 7.64 7.86
C SER A 176 -5.49 6.39 6.98
N SER A 177 -6.65 5.82 6.60
CA SER A 177 -6.79 4.67 5.70
C SER A 177 -7.76 5.01 4.57
N ASP A 178 -7.65 4.34 3.43
CA ASP A 178 -8.51 4.50 2.26
C ASP A 178 -9.91 3.89 2.45
N ASN A 179 -9.99 2.77 3.15
CA ASN A 179 -11.23 2.09 3.51
C ASN A 179 -11.07 1.27 4.81
N GLY A 180 -12.18 0.66 5.24
CA GLY A 180 -12.23 -0.31 6.32
C GLY A 180 -11.41 -1.59 6.06
N PRO A 181 -11.27 -2.46 7.09
CA PRO A 181 -10.36 -3.60 7.03
C PRO A 181 -10.92 -4.78 6.23
N VAL A 182 -10.01 -5.67 5.86
CA VAL A 182 -10.33 -7.00 5.33
C VAL A 182 -9.39 -8.04 5.99
N TYR A 183 -9.89 -9.26 6.16
CA TYR A 183 -9.14 -10.39 6.71
C TYR A 183 -8.49 -11.18 5.57
N ASP A 184 -9.07 -12.29 5.11
CA ASP A 184 -8.68 -12.94 3.85
C ASP A 184 -9.21 -12.15 2.65
N ASP A 185 -8.27 -11.65 1.83
CA ASP A 185 -8.53 -10.91 0.58
C ASP A 185 -7.78 -11.57 -0.60
N GLY A 186 -7.64 -12.90 -0.59
CA GLY A 186 -7.19 -13.67 -1.76
C GLY A 186 -5.97 -14.56 -1.60
N TYR A 187 -5.34 -14.56 -0.43
CA TYR A 187 -4.12 -15.33 -0.15
C TYR A 187 -4.19 -16.03 1.20
N ASP A 188 -3.62 -17.23 1.28
CA ASP A 188 -3.42 -17.95 2.54
C ASP A 188 -2.21 -17.37 3.30
N ASP A 189 -2.46 -16.27 4.02
CA ASP A 189 -1.45 -15.50 4.75
C ASP A 189 -1.45 -15.76 6.27
N GLY A 190 -2.12 -16.84 6.68
CA GLY A 190 -2.27 -17.22 8.08
C GLY A 190 -3.37 -16.47 8.84
N THR A 191 -4.15 -15.61 8.20
CA THR A 191 -5.40 -15.09 8.77
C THR A 191 -6.40 -16.23 9.00
N THR A 192 -7.06 -16.28 10.17
CA THR A 192 -8.03 -17.38 10.45
C THR A 192 -9.46 -17.08 10.00
N VAL A 193 -9.75 -15.80 9.71
CA VAL A 193 -11.05 -15.33 9.23
C VAL A 193 -11.09 -15.28 7.71
N LYS A 194 -11.97 -16.10 7.13
CA LYS A 194 -12.17 -16.16 5.68
C LYS A 194 -13.22 -15.14 5.24
N ARG A 195 -12.82 -14.17 4.42
CA ARG A 195 -13.65 -13.07 3.89
C ARG A 195 -14.27 -12.21 5.01
N SER A 196 -15.15 -11.28 4.66
CA SER A 196 -15.88 -10.43 5.62
C SER A 196 -17.04 -11.17 6.35
N THR A 197 -16.82 -12.44 6.72
CA THR A 197 -17.86 -13.30 7.34
C THR A 197 -17.82 -13.30 8.87
N ALA A 198 -16.67 -12.95 9.46
CA ALA A 198 -16.50 -12.73 10.88
C ALA A 198 -15.72 -11.44 11.13
N ASP A 199 -15.81 -10.90 12.34
CA ASP A 199 -15.21 -9.65 12.75
C ASP A 199 -14.02 -9.84 13.71
N ASN A 200 -13.64 -11.07 14.04
CA ASN A 200 -12.60 -11.40 15.01
C ASN A 200 -11.58 -12.42 14.46
N ASP A 201 -10.30 -12.05 14.42
CA ASP A 201 -9.18 -12.96 14.17
C ASP A 201 -8.31 -13.07 15.43
N ARG A 202 -8.37 -14.21 16.12
CA ARG A 202 -7.59 -14.50 17.33
C ARG A 202 -7.68 -13.40 18.42
N GLY A 203 -8.89 -12.90 18.66
CA GLY A 203 -9.12 -11.85 19.66
C GLY A 203 -8.94 -10.42 19.13
N HIS A 204 -8.46 -10.24 17.89
CA HIS A 204 -8.33 -8.92 17.28
C HIS A 204 -9.55 -8.60 16.41
N PHE A 205 -10.24 -7.50 16.74
CA PHE A 205 -11.39 -6.98 16.01
C PHE A 205 -10.96 -5.81 15.11
N ALA A 206 -10.73 -6.07 13.82
CA ALA A 206 -10.14 -5.10 12.92
C ALA A 206 -10.97 -3.83 12.69
N ALA A 207 -12.30 -3.95 12.70
CA ALA A 207 -13.23 -2.83 12.60
C ALA A 207 -13.67 -2.32 13.99
N GLY A 208 -13.01 -2.76 15.07
CA GLY A 208 -13.43 -2.47 16.43
C GLY A 208 -14.87 -2.93 16.69
N PRO A 209 -15.73 -2.09 17.30
CA PRO A 209 -17.13 -2.44 17.59
C PRO A 209 -18.05 -2.32 16.37
N TYR A 210 -17.52 -1.90 15.21
CA TYR A 210 -18.33 -1.54 14.05
C TYR A 210 -18.63 -2.75 13.17
N ARG A 211 -19.86 -2.81 12.66
CA ARG A 211 -20.27 -3.85 11.73
C ARG A 211 -19.57 -3.67 10.39
N GLY A 212 -19.05 -4.77 9.85
CA GLY A 212 -18.59 -4.87 8.48
C GLY A 212 -17.13 -4.47 8.24
N GLY A 213 -16.75 -4.31 6.98
CA GLY A 213 -15.38 -4.05 6.53
C GLY A 213 -15.33 -3.63 5.06
N LYS A 214 -14.16 -3.74 4.42
CA LYS A 214 -13.95 -3.49 2.99
C LYS A 214 -15.11 -4.07 2.15
N TYR A 215 -15.54 -3.31 1.15
CA TYR A 215 -16.68 -3.59 0.24
C TYR A 215 -18.10 -3.43 0.82
N GLN A 216 -18.26 -3.12 2.12
CA GLN A 216 -19.57 -3.02 2.75
C GLN A 216 -19.92 -1.58 3.12
N ILE A 217 -21.20 -1.23 3.04
CA ILE A 217 -21.74 0.11 3.36
C ILE A 217 -21.93 0.36 4.87
N TYR A 218 -21.59 -0.61 5.71
CA TYR A 218 -21.69 -0.49 7.16
C TYR A 218 -20.52 0.32 7.74
N GLU A 219 -20.66 0.80 8.98
CA GLU A 219 -19.64 1.63 9.65
C GLU A 219 -18.21 1.06 9.53
N GLY A 220 -18.02 -0.25 9.68
CA GLY A 220 -16.71 -0.88 9.58
C GLY A 220 -16.07 -0.80 8.19
N GLY A 221 -16.84 -0.47 7.13
CA GLY A 221 -16.34 -0.33 5.76
C GLY A 221 -15.74 1.04 5.43
N THR A 222 -16.17 2.10 6.14
CA THR A 222 -15.77 3.49 5.84
C THR A 222 -15.20 4.23 7.05
N ARG A 223 -15.44 3.76 8.27
CA ARG A 223 -14.89 4.36 9.49
C ARG A 223 -13.45 3.93 9.67
N VAL A 224 -12.54 4.86 9.42
CA VAL A 224 -11.08 4.63 9.42
C VAL A 224 -10.40 5.39 10.57
N PRO A 225 -9.20 4.97 11.00
CA PRO A 225 -8.38 5.81 11.88
C PRO A 225 -8.14 7.17 11.22
N PHE A 226 -8.16 8.24 12.01
CA PHE A 226 -7.88 9.59 11.51
C PHE A 226 -7.19 10.39 12.61
N LEU A 227 -5.90 10.65 12.43
CA LEU A 227 -5.06 11.40 13.36
C LEU A 227 -4.47 12.60 12.62
N ILE A 228 -4.50 13.78 13.26
CA ILE A 228 -3.82 14.98 12.78
C ILE A 228 -2.81 15.44 13.83
N ARG A 229 -1.58 15.67 13.42
CA ARG A 229 -0.51 16.22 14.26
C ARG A 229 0.03 17.50 13.61
N TRP A 230 0.00 18.61 14.34
CA TRP A 230 0.66 19.87 13.98
C TRP A 230 1.06 20.63 15.25
N PRO A 231 2.24 20.34 15.84
CA PRO A 231 2.57 20.76 17.20
C PRO A 231 2.50 22.27 17.45
N THR A 232 2.84 23.09 16.46
CA THR A 232 2.81 24.56 16.57
C THR A 232 1.39 25.15 16.67
N ARG A 233 0.35 24.40 16.34
CA ARG A 233 -1.04 24.90 16.30
C ARG A 233 -2.05 24.02 17.04
N ILE A 234 -1.88 22.70 17.02
CA ILE A 234 -2.84 21.73 17.55
C ILE A 234 -2.37 21.25 18.92
N LYS A 235 -3.21 21.44 19.93
CA LYS A 235 -3.03 20.82 21.26
C LYS A 235 -3.48 19.37 21.23
N PRO A 236 -2.81 18.44 21.93
CA PRO A 236 -3.26 17.05 22.03
C PRO A 236 -4.68 16.94 22.58
N GLY A 237 -5.50 16.10 21.96
CA GLY A 237 -6.89 15.92 22.36
C GLY A 237 -7.60 14.86 21.53
N LYS A 238 -8.88 14.66 21.83
CA LYS A 238 -9.82 13.83 21.06
C LYS A 238 -10.99 14.70 20.65
N SER A 239 -11.50 14.47 19.44
CA SER A 239 -12.68 15.14 18.92
C SER A 239 -13.68 14.08 18.45
N ASP A 240 -14.94 14.25 18.84
CA ASP A 240 -16.06 13.42 18.38
C ASP A 240 -16.78 14.04 17.17
N ALA A 241 -16.22 15.12 16.61
CA ALA A 241 -16.78 15.76 15.43
C ALA A 241 -16.83 14.76 14.25
N LEU A 242 -17.94 14.79 13.52
CA LEU A 242 -18.05 14.06 12.26
C LEU A 242 -17.15 14.74 11.22
N VAL A 243 -16.27 13.95 10.60
CA VAL A 243 -15.34 14.40 9.57
C VAL A 243 -15.38 13.46 8.39
N SER A 244 -15.19 13.99 7.18
CA SER A 244 -15.00 13.21 5.97
C SER A 244 -13.68 13.60 5.30
N GLN A 245 -12.97 12.62 4.74
CA GLN A 245 -11.73 12.89 4.00
C GLN A 245 -11.97 13.78 2.77
N VAL A 246 -13.19 13.82 2.23
CA VAL A 246 -13.54 14.70 1.10
C VAL A 246 -13.46 16.18 1.47
N ASP A 247 -13.59 16.51 2.76
CA ASP A 247 -13.54 17.88 3.26
C ASP A 247 -12.10 18.41 3.34
N LEU A 248 -11.08 17.54 3.21
CA LEU A 248 -9.68 17.93 3.30
C LEU A 248 -9.29 18.96 2.23
N LEU A 249 -9.80 18.84 1.00
CA LEU A 249 -9.48 19.78 -0.07
C LEU A 249 -9.93 21.20 0.29
N ALA A 250 -11.19 21.36 0.68
CA ALA A 250 -11.74 22.66 1.08
C ALA A 250 -11.10 23.18 2.37
N SER A 251 -10.81 22.29 3.33
CA SER A 251 -10.15 22.66 4.59
C SER A 251 -8.73 23.18 4.38
N PHE A 252 -7.96 22.56 3.46
CA PHE A 252 -6.62 23.04 3.14
C PHE A 252 -6.62 24.29 2.27
N ALA A 253 -7.59 24.42 1.36
CA ALA A 253 -7.77 25.64 0.58
C ALA A 253 -8.04 26.84 1.50
N ASP A 254 -8.97 26.70 2.45
CA ASP A 254 -9.26 27.71 3.47
C ASP A 254 -8.03 28.02 4.35
N LEU A 255 -7.33 27.00 4.83
CA LEU A 255 -6.11 27.16 5.63
C LEU A 255 -5.01 27.96 4.90
N LEU A 256 -4.91 27.78 3.58
CA LEU A 256 -3.88 28.38 2.73
C LEU A 256 -4.35 29.69 2.07
N ASP A 257 -5.58 30.14 2.34
CA ASP A 257 -6.20 31.29 1.67
C ASP A 257 -6.20 31.15 0.13
N ILE A 258 -6.55 29.96 -0.34
CA ILE A 258 -6.64 29.61 -1.77
C ILE A 258 -8.12 29.52 -2.17
N GLU A 259 -8.52 30.32 -3.15
CA GLU A 259 -9.85 30.21 -3.76
C GLU A 259 -9.92 28.97 -4.66
N LEU A 260 -10.88 28.08 -4.39
CA LEU A 260 -11.16 26.93 -5.25
C LEU A 260 -11.92 27.37 -6.51
N THR A 261 -11.44 26.95 -7.68
CA THR A 261 -12.14 27.14 -8.94
C THR A 261 -13.42 26.30 -8.98
N LYS A 262 -14.45 26.78 -9.66
CA LYS A 262 -15.77 26.12 -9.75
C LYS A 262 -15.85 24.94 -10.72
N ASP A 263 -14.71 24.51 -11.28
CA ASP A 263 -14.64 23.60 -12.42
C ASP A 263 -13.89 22.30 -12.09
#